data_AF-A0A2H0WY08-F1
#
_entry.id   AF-A0A2H0WY08-F1
#
_cell.length_a   1.000
_cell.length_b   1.000
_cell.length_c   1.000
_cell.angle_alpha   90.00
_cell.angle_beta   90.00
_cell.angle_gamma   90.00
#
_symmetry.space_group_name_H-M   'P 1'
#
loop_
_entity.id
_entity.type
_entity.pdbx_description
1 polymer ?
#
loop_
_entity_poly.entity_id
_entity_poly.type
_entity_poly.pdbx_seq_one_letter_code
_entity_poly.pdbx_strand_id
1 'polypeptide(L)' 'MNCFFCQKNVREIDFKETRTLRRFLSGLGKIRPRKKTGVCAKHQRKLAKAVKRARHLGLLSSTSK' A
#
# COMPACT_ATOMS: atom_id res chain seq x y z
N MET A 1 -8.31 16.71 -4.60
CA MET A 1 -8.18 15.33 -4.05
C MET A 1 -7.45 14.49 -5.08
N ASN A 2 -6.12 14.51 -5.04
CA ASN A 2 -5.30 13.87 -6.08
C ASN A 2 -4.76 12.56 -5.52
N CYS A 3 -5.37 11.43 -5.93
CA CYS A 3 -4.85 10.13 -5.57
C CYS A 3 -3.66 9.80 -6.48
N PHE A 4 -2.52 9.46 -5.87
CA PHE A 4 -1.31 9.05 -6.58
C PHE A 4 -1.56 7.95 -7.63
N PHE A 5 -2.35 6.93 -7.27
CA PHE A 5 -2.68 5.84 -8.18
C PHE A 5 -3.65 6.24 -9.30
N CYS A 6 -4.58 7.16 -9.04
CA CYS A 6 -5.44 7.70 -10.09
C CYS A 6 -4.63 8.51 -11.11
N GLN A 7 -3.70 9.34 -10.65
CA GLN A 7 -2.85 10.15 -11.54
C GLN A 7 -1.94 9.30 -12.42
N LYS A 8 -1.42 8.20 -11.86
CA LYS A 8 -0.61 7.23 -12.63
C LYS A 8 -1.44 6.24 -13.45
N ASN A 9 -2.77 6.39 -13.47
CA ASN A 9 -3.70 5.49 -14.14
C ASN A 9 -3.54 4.00 -13.75
N VAL A 10 -3.10 3.76 -12.50
CA VAL A 10 -2.84 2.42 -11.98
C VAL A 10 -4.18 1.80 -11.57
N ARG A 11 -4.65 0.84 -12.37
CA ARG A 11 -5.92 0.13 -12.12
C ARG A 11 -5.78 -0.91 -11.02
N GLU A 12 -4.68 -1.65 -10.99
CA GLU A 12 -4.39 -2.67 -9.99
C GLU A 12 -3.04 -2.42 -9.32
N ILE A 13 -2.96 -2.73 -8.03
CA ILE A 13 -1.75 -2.52 -7.23
C ILE A 13 -1.13 -3.89 -7.03
N ASP A 14 0.00 -4.12 -7.69
CA ASP A 14 0.72 -5.39 -7.58
C ASP A 14 1.39 -5.53 -6.22
N PHE A 15 1.23 -6.70 -5.61
CA PHE A 15 1.87 -7.04 -4.33
C PHE A 15 3.38 -7.28 -4.48
N LYS A 16 3.83 -7.57 -5.70
CA LYS A 16 5.24 -7.80 -6.04
C LYS A 16 6.07 -6.52 -5.92
N GLU A 17 5.45 -5.37 -6.09
CA GLU A 17 6.13 -4.08 -6.13
C GLU A 17 6.31 -3.47 -4.73
N THR A 18 7.15 -4.12 -3.93
CA THR A 18 7.36 -3.79 -2.51
C THR A 18 7.86 -2.37 -2.27
N ARG A 19 8.61 -1.79 -3.23
CA ARG A 19 9.10 -0.40 -3.18
C ARG A 19 7.95 0.60 -3.13
N THR A 20 6.94 0.40 -3.98
CA THR A 20 5.74 1.25 -4.03
C THR A 20 4.92 1.06 -2.75
N LEU A 21 4.72 -0.18 -2.31
CA LEU A 21 3.96 -0.49 -1.10
C LEU A 21 4.59 0.10 0.18
N ARG A 22 5.93 0.03 0.32
CA ARG A 22 6.66 0.59 1.47
C ARG A 22 6.37 2.06 1.72
N ARG A 23 6.15 2.88 0.68
CA ARG A 23 5.80 4.30 0.83
C ARG A 23 4.48 4.52 1.58
N PHE A 24 3.59 3.54 1.54
CA PHE A 24 2.30 3.56 2.22
C PHE A 24 2.30 2.80 3.55
N LEU A 25 3.46 2.35 4.02
CA LEU A 25 3.64 1.77 5.33
C LEU A 25 4.28 2.78 6.29
N SER A 26 4.06 2.59 7.59
CA SER A 26 4.84 3.26 8.64
C SER A 26 6.21 2.58 8.80
N GLY A 27 7.13 3.20 9.54
CA GLY A 27 8.43 2.59 9.86
C GLY A 27 8.30 1.23 10.57
N LEU A 28 7.19 1.02 11.31
CA LEU A 28 6.86 -0.25 11.96
C LEU A 28 6.20 -1.28 11.03
N GLY A 29 6.05 -0.97 9.74
CA GLY A 29 5.42 -1.85 8.76
C GLY A 29 3.89 -1.81 8.76
N LYS A 30 3.23 -0.97 9.58
CA LYS A 30 1.75 -0.83 9.61
C LYS A 30 1.25 -0.04 8.38
N ILE A 31 0.07 -0.37 7.86
CA ILE A 31 -0.52 0.37 6.73
C ILE A 31 -0.93 1.77 7.19
N ARG A 32 -0.47 2.80 6.48
CA ARG A 32 -0.83 4.19 6.79
C ARG A 32 -2.30 4.46 6.47
N PRO A 33 -3.00 5.25 7.30
CA PRO A 33 -4.40 5.58 7.06
C PRO A 33 -4.56 6.47 5.83
N ARG A 34 -5.74 6.38 5.20
CA ARG A 34 -6.08 7.14 3.97
C ARG A 34 -5.73 8.63 4.10
N LYS A 35 -6.07 9.26 5.24
CA LYS A 35 -5.82 10.68 5.53
C LYS A 35 -4.35 11.08 5.37
N LYS A 36 -3.40 10.20 5.72
CA LYS A 36 -1.96 10.45 5.58
C LYS A 36 -1.42 10.11 4.18
N THR A 37 -2.02 9.12 3.51
CA THR A 37 -1.59 8.66 2.19
C THR A 37 -2.17 9.45 1.01
N GLY A 38 -3.27 10.18 1.21
CA GLY A 38 -3.94 10.95 0.17
C GLY A 38 -4.64 10.12 -0.94
N VAL A 39 -4.68 8.79 -0.82
CA VAL A 39 -5.27 7.92 -1.86
C VAL A 39 -6.80 7.89 -1.80
N CYS A 40 -7.45 7.49 -2.90
CA CYS A 40 -8.91 7.33 -2.91
C CYS A 40 -9.33 6.05 -2.14
N ALA A 41 -10.59 5.98 -1.71
CA ALA A 41 -11.08 4.83 -0.96
C ALA A 41 -11.00 3.51 -1.76
N LYS A 42 -11.20 3.55 -3.08
CA LYS A 42 -11.05 2.38 -3.96
C LYS A 42 -9.61 1.86 -3.94
N HIS A 43 -8.62 2.73 -4.15
CA HIS A 43 -7.21 2.37 -4.13
C HIS A 43 -6.71 1.97 -2.75
N GLN A 44 -7.22 2.59 -1.66
CA GLN A 44 -6.87 2.17 -0.30
C GLN A 44 -7.22 0.69 -0.04
N ARG A 45 -8.41 0.25 -0.49
CA ARG A 45 -8.84 -1.16 -0.36
C ARG A 45 -7.94 -2.11 -1.17
N LYS A 46 -7.61 -1.73 -2.41
CA LYS A 46 -6.70 -2.49 -3.27
C LYS A 46 -5.29 -2.58 -2.68
N LEU A 47 -4.77 -1.45 -2.18
CA LEU A 47 -3.48 -1.34 -1.52
C LEU A 47 -3.42 -2.25 -0.29
N ALA A 48 -4.44 -2.21 0.57
CA ALA A 48 -4.50 -3.07 1.74
C ALA A 48 -4.50 -4.56 1.38
N LYS A 49 -5.21 -4.96 0.32
CA LYS A 49 -5.19 -6.33 -0.20
C LYS A 49 -3.81 -6.72 -0.71
N ALA A 50 -3.15 -5.85 -1.47
CA ALA A 50 -1.80 -6.06 -1.98
C ALA A 50 -0.77 -6.20 -0.85
N VAL A 51 -0.81 -5.31 0.15
CA VAL A 51 0.08 -5.38 1.32
C VAL A 51 -0.15 -6.67 2.11
N LYS A 52 -1.39 -7.08 2.34
CA LYS A 52 -1.70 -8.34 3.04
C LYS A 52 -1.16 -9.56 2.28
N ARG A 53 -1.30 -9.59 0.95
CA ARG A 53 -0.72 -10.65 0.10
C ARG A 53 0.81 -10.66 0.16
N ALA A 54 1.44 -9.50 0.03
CA ALA A 54 2.90 -9.37 0.13
C ALA A 54 3.44 -9.83 1.49
N ARG A 55 2.71 -9.57 2.59
CA ARG A 55 3.06 -10.08 3.92
C ARG A 55 2.97 -11.60 4.02
N HIS A 56 1.92 -12.19 3.46
CA HIS A 56 1.75 -13.64 3.47
C HIS A 56 2.87 -14.35 2.69
N LEU A 57 3.38 -13.71 1.64
CA LEU A 57 4.49 -14.22 0.83
C LEU A 57 5.88 -13.85 1.38
N GLY A 58 5.97 -13.19 2.55
CA GLY A 58 7.25 -12.79 3.15
C GLY A 58 7.95 -11.60 2.46
N LEU A 59 7.32 -10.95 1.47
CA LEU A 59 7.88 -9.81 0.75
C LEU A 59 7.87 -8.50 1.58
N LEU A 60 6.98 -8.42 2.57
CA LEU A 60 6.87 -7.28 3.49
C LEU A 60 6.70 -7.76 4.93
N SER A 61 7.46 -7.17 5.86
CA SER A 61 7.26 -7.47 7.27
C SER A 61 6.00 -6.79 7.82
N SER A 62 5.27 -7.53 8.67
CA SER A 62 4.11 -7.02 9.39
C SER A 62 4.48 -6.23 10.64
N THR A 63 5.71 -6.42 11.14
CA THR A 63 6.23 -5.86 12.39
C THR A 63 7.74 -5.72 12.28
N SER A 64 8.28 -4.50 12.36
CA SER A 64 9.68 -4.36 12.80
C SER A 64 9.68 -4.69 14.29
N LYS A 65 10.38 -5.75 14.68
CA LYS A 65 10.90 -5.84 16.05
C LYS A 65 11.95 -4.75 16.23
#